data_AF-A0A7V7X5W9-F1
#
_entry.id   AF-A0A7V7X5W9-F1
#
_cell.length_a   1.000
_cell.length_b   1.000
_cell.length_c   1.000
_cell.angle_alpha   90.00
_cell.angle_beta   90.00
_cell.angle_gamma   90.00
#
_symmetry.space_group_name_H-M   'P 1'
#
loop_
_entity.id
_entity.type
_entity.pdbx_description
1 polymer ?
#
loop_
_entity_poly.entity_id
_entity_poly.type
_entity_poly.pdbx_seq_one_letter_code
_entity_poly.pdbx_strand_id
1 'polypeptide(L)'
;MTEQNLKNNPIKNLLSNIDWFWVTAGTVVGLILIGILVLISYAKFHNPVIPYLITGLAYILTGMILGHYSSGHTIKEAALVGMIIPIVGMILTRLYEVQSQLTELSVFQILLLIVGGILLTQLGGWIGEEMEGFNQPTKFIQWHWIIVASVVGFMLNCFILFFVSLFFYKLIPIALFLALSVIASGIVAGYKSPGNTELECGIAGTVTILFNYLFLKFGLDIEIPVFVLLIALIGGGIFGLFGGWVGEKIQQKEELKQKELES
;
A
#
# COMPACT_ATOMS: atom_id res chain seq x y z
N MET A 1 -30.23 36.57 11.90
CA MET A 1 -29.13 35.63 11.55
C MET A 1 -29.52 34.96 10.26
N THR A 2 -29.00 35.50 9.17
CA THR A 2 -29.49 35.37 7.79
C THR A 2 -28.91 34.13 7.09
N GLU A 3 -29.69 33.52 6.18
CA GLU A 3 -29.38 32.32 5.37
C GLU A 3 -28.01 32.33 4.67
N GLN A 4 -27.38 33.49 4.50
CA GLN A 4 -26.02 33.62 3.98
C GLN A 4 -24.95 32.94 4.84
N ASN A 5 -25.14 32.83 6.16
CA ASN A 5 -24.20 32.12 7.04
C ASN A 5 -24.29 30.59 6.93
N LEU A 6 -25.36 30.03 6.34
CA LEU A 6 -25.49 28.59 6.08
C LEU A 6 -24.88 28.17 4.73
N LYS A 7 -24.71 29.11 3.79
CA LYS A 7 -24.08 28.86 2.47
C LYS A 7 -22.54 28.84 2.54
N ASN A 8 -21.95 29.48 3.54
CA ASN A 8 -20.50 29.51 3.77
C ASN A 8 -20.06 28.55 4.88
N ASN A 9 -20.77 27.43 5.09
CA ASN A 9 -20.27 26.43 6.02
C ASN A 9 -19.21 25.57 5.31
N PRO A 10 -17.91 25.72 5.63
CA PRO A 10 -16.84 24.99 4.94
C PRO A 10 -17.02 23.48 5.05
N ILE A 11 -17.65 22.99 6.13
CA ILE A 11 -17.96 21.58 6.34
C ILE A 11 -18.99 21.09 5.32
N LYS A 12 -20.00 21.90 5.01
CA LYS A 12 -21.06 21.54 4.06
C LYS A 12 -20.53 21.45 2.62
N ASN A 13 -19.60 22.34 2.25
CA ASN A 13 -18.90 22.28 0.96
C ASN A 13 -17.85 21.15 0.91
N LEU A 14 -17.29 20.73 2.05
CA LEU A 14 -16.38 19.59 2.10
C LEU A 14 -17.11 18.26 1.87
N LEU A 15 -18.32 18.14 2.43
CA LEU A 15 -19.16 16.93 2.39
C LEU A 15 -20.03 16.82 1.12
N SER A 16 -20.24 17.90 0.36
CA SER A 16 -21.12 17.90 -0.81
C SER A 16 -20.57 17.14 -2.03
N ASN A 17 -19.26 16.86 -2.05
CA ASN A 17 -18.56 16.18 -3.14
C ASN A 17 -18.00 14.80 -2.70
N ILE A 18 -18.66 14.15 -1.74
CA ILE A 18 -18.26 12.84 -1.24
C ILE A 18 -19.27 11.80 -1.69
N ASP A 19 -18.82 10.76 -2.36
CA ASP A 19 -19.66 9.62 -2.65
C ASP A 19 -19.70 8.65 -1.46
N TRP A 20 -20.81 8.68 -0.73
CA TRP A 20 -21.03 7.84 0.44
C TRP A 20 -21.11 6.34 0.11
N PHE A 21 -21.43 5.98 -1.14
CA PHE A 21 -21.39 4.58 -1.55
C PHE A 21 -19.96 4.03 -1.45
N TRP A 22 -18.98 4.75 -1.97
CA TRP A 22 -17.58 4.35 -1.91
C TRP A 22 -17.01 4.39 -0.50
N VAL A 23 -17.39 5.39 0.31
CA VAL A 23 -17.01 5.43 1.73
C VAL A 23 -17.53 4.20 2.49
N THR A 24 -18.79 3.82 2.27
CA THR A 24 -19.38 2.67 2.96
C THR A 24 -18.78 1.36 2.47
N ALA A 25 -18.67 1.17 1.14
CA ALA A 25 -18.04 -0.01 0.56
C ALA A 25 -16.58 -0.18 1.02
N GLY A 26 -15.78 0.89 0.96
CA GLY A 26 -14.39 0.91 1.41
C GLY A 26 -14.25 0.62 2.90
N THR A 27 -15.16 1.14 3.73
CA THR A 27 -15.18 0.83 5.17
C THR A 27 -15.44 -0.66 5.42
N VAL A 28 -16.41 -1.26 4.72
CA VAL A 28 -16.72 -2.70 4.87
C VAL A 28 -15.55 -3.55 4.42
N VAL A 29 -14.96 -3.26 3.26
CA VAL A 29 -13.78 -3.97 2.74
C VAL A 29 -12.61 -3.86 3.72
N GLY A 30 -12.32 -2.65 4.20
CA GLY A 30 -11.23 -2.40 5.14
C GLY A 30 -11.42 -3.11 6.48
N LEU A 31 -12.64 -3.11 7.03
CA LEU A 31 -12.95 -3.84 8.28
C LEU A 31 -12.75 -5.34 8.14
N ILE A 32 -13.22 -5.93 7.03
CA ILE A 32 -13.04 -7.36 6.74
C ILE A 32 -11.55 -7.68 6.59
N LEU A 33 -10.84 -6.89 5.80
CA LEU A 33 -9.44 -7.12 5.47
C LEU A 33 -8.54 -6.97 6.71
N ILE A 34 -8.69 -5.88 7.46
CA ILE A 34 -7.97 -5.66 8.73
C ILE A 34 -8.35 -6.74 9.75
N GLY A 35 -9.64 -7.04 9.90
CA GLY A 35 -10.13 -8.05 10.85
C GLY A 35 -9.50 -9.42 10.61
N ILE A 36 -9.57 -9.93 9.39
CA ILE A 36 -8.99 -11.24 9.02
C ILE A 36 -7.48 -11.23 9.25
N LEU A 37 -6.80 -10.20 8.74
CA LEU A 37 -5.34 -10.14 8.79
C LEU A 37 -4.81 -10.01 10.22
N VAL A 38 -5.45 -9.21 11.07
CA VAL A 38 -5.08 -9.06 12.48
C VAL A 38 -5.36 -10.34 13.27
N LEU A 39 -6.50 -11.01 13.04
CA LEU A 39 -6.82 -12.28 13.71
C LEU A 39 -5.79 -13.36 13.40
N ILE A 40 -5.42 -13.52 12.12
CA ILE A 40 -4.39 -14.47 11.71
C ILE A 40 -3.04 -14.06 12.31
N SER A 41 -2.71 -12.76 12.27
CA SER A 41 -1.44 -12.25 12.79
C SER A 41 -1.29 -12.56 14.28
N TYR A 42 -2.31 -12.28 15.08
CA TYR A 42 -2.28 -12.48 16.52
C TYR A 42 -2.22 -13.97 16.89
N ALA A 43 -2.93 -14.82 16.16
CA ALA A 43 -2.93 -16.27 16.42
C ALA A 43 -1.58 -16.94 16.12
N LYS A 44 -0.76 -16.36 15.23
CA LYS A 44 0.49 -16.98 14.74
C LYS A 44 1.75 -16.30 15.26
N PHE A 45 1.74 -14.97 15.37
CA PHE A 45 2.92 -14.20 15.72
C PHE A 45 2.78 -13.63 17.13
N HIS A 46 3.71 -14.01 17.99
CA HIS A 46 3.80 -13.49 19.36
C HIS A 46 4.54 -12.14 19.42
N ASN A 47 4.64 -11.42 18.29
CA ASN A 47 5.29 -10.12 18.18
C ASN A 47 4.24 -9.05 17.80
N PRO A 48 4.02 -8.01 18.63
CA PRO A 48 2.99 -7.00 18.39
C PRO A 48 3.27 -6.11 17.17
N VAL A 49 4.51 -6.04 16.69
CA VAL A 49 4.88 -5.23 15.51
C VAL A 49 4.25 -5.79 14.23
N ILE A 50 4.13 -7.12 14.12
CA ILE A 50 3.58 -7.77 12.92
C ILE A 50 2.09 -7.39 12.70
N PRO A 51 1.20 -7.49 13.71
CA PRO A 51 -0.16 -6.98 13.60
C PRO A 51 -0.25 -5.50 13.20
N TYR A 52 0.61 -4.62 13.74
CA TYR A 52 0.61 -3.20 13.38
C TYR A 52 1.04 -2.96 11.93
N LEU A 53 2.10 -3.63 11.48
CA LEU A 53 2.54 -3.56 10.08
C LEU A 53 1.41 -4.02 9.16
N ILE A 54 0.87 -5.21 9.41
CA ILE A 54 -0.18 -5.80 8.57
C ILE A 54 -1.44 -4.93 8.56
N THR A 55 -1.79 -4.30 9.68
CA THR A 55 -2.87 -3.29 9.74
C THR A 55 -2.54 -2.07 8.87
N GLY A 56 -1.30 -1.58 8.90
CA GLY A 56 -0.85 -0.49 8.04
C GLY A 56 -0.93 -0.84 6.55
N LEU A 57 -0.46 -2.02 6.16
CA LEU A 57 -0.55 -2.50 4.78
C LEU A 57 -2.00 -2.73 4.34
N ALA A 58 -2.85 -3.16 5.26
CA ALA A 58 -4.28 -3.30 5.05
C ALA A 58 -4.97 -1.96 4.76
N TYR A 59 -4.58 -0.87 5.45
CA TYR A 59 -5.05 0.47 5.12
C TYR A 59 -4.64 0.90 3.71
N ILE A 60 -3.36 0.71 3.34
CA ILE A 60 -2.90 1.02 1.99
C ILE A 60 -3.68 0.19 0.96
N LEU A 61 -3.84 -1.12 1.18
CA LEU A 61 -4.56 -1.99 0.25
C LEU A 61 -6.04 -1.62 0.12
N THR A 62 -6.70 -1.26 1.22
CA THR A 62 -8.08 -0.76 1.21
C THR A 62 -8.18 0.51 0.37
N GLY A 63 -7.24 1.44 0.56
CA GLY A 63 -7.12 2.64 -0.26
C GLY A 63 -6.93 2.31 -1.74
N MET A 64 -6.01 1.40 -2.08
CA MET A 64 -5.74 1.01 -3.47
C MET A 64 -6.96 0.43 -4.16
N ILE A 65 -7.70 -0.45 -3.47
CA ILE A 65 -8.96 -1.01 -3.99
C ILE A 65 -9.95 0.11 -4.25
N LEU A 66 -10.11 1.06 -3.31
CA LEU A 66 -11.02 2.18 -3.48
C LEU A 66 -10.62 3.08 -4.66
N GLY A 67 -9.33 3.46 -4.71
CA GLY A 67 -8.75 4.30 -5.77
C GLY A 67 -8.92 3.72 -7.17
N HIS A 68 -8.84 2.40 -7.28
CA HIS A 68 -9.03 1.71 -8.55
C HIS A 68 -10.48 1.70 -9.05
N TYR A 69 -11.47 1.78 -8.16
CA TYR A 69 -12.89 1.71 -8.54
C TYR A 69 -13.63 3.06 -8.48
N SER A 70 -13.07 4.07 -7.81
CA SER A 70 -13.71 5.36 -7.49
C SER A 70 -13.00 6.56 -8.13
N SER A 71 -12.45 6.40 -9.32
CA SER A 71 -11.55 7.36 -9.98
C SER A 71 -12.09 8.79 -10.03
N GLY A 72 -11.27 9.76 -9.59
CA GLY A 72 -11.51 11.20 -9.78
C GLY A 72 -11.91 11.98 -8.52
N HIS A 73 -12.25 11.31 -7.42
CA HIS A 73 -12.61 11.94 -6.14
C HIS A 73 -12.03 11.24 -4.89
N THR A 74 -11.14 10.25 -5.08
CA THR A 74 -10.91 9.21 -4.08
C THR A 74 -10.09 9.63 -2.86
N ILE A 75 -9.25 10.67 -2.94
CA ILE A 75 -8.40 11.08 -1.81
C ILE A 75 -9.24 11.45 -0.58
N LYS A 76 -10.40 12.09 -0.76
CA LYS A 76 -11.29 12.48 0.34
C LYS A 76 -12.04 11.29 0.92
N GLU A 77 -12.52 10.40 0.06
CA GLU A 77 -13.27 9.20 0.45
C GLU A 77 -12.35 8.21 1.18
N ALA A 78 -11.15 7.98 0.66
CA ALA A 78 -10.10 7.18 1.29
C ALA A 78 -9.73 7.70 2.68
N ALA A 79 -9.65 9.03 2.86
CA ALA A 79 -9.41 9.65 4.16
C ALA A 79 -10.50 9.31 5.18
N LEU A 80 -11.77 9.43 4.76
CA LEU A 80 -12.91 9.09 5.62
C LEU A 80 -12.93 7.61 5.96
N VAL A 81 -12.66 6.74 4.99
CA VAL A 81 -12.55 5.29 5.23
C VAL A 81 -11.47 5.00 6.29
N GLY A 82 -10.27 5.59 6.13
CA GLY A 82 -9.17 5.45 7.08
C GLY A 82 -9.47 5.98 8.48
N MET A 83 -10.37 6.97 8.60
CA MET A 83 -10.85 7.49 9.88
C MET A 83 -11.93 6.60 10.51
N ILE A 84 -12.86 6.07 9.71
CA ILE A 84 -14.04 5.34 10.18
C ILE A 84 -13.67 3.94 10.66
N ILE A 85 -12.79 3.23 9.95
CA ILE A 85 -12.37 1.86 10.31
C ILE A 85 -11.87 1.75 11.77
N PRO A 86 -10.94 2.60 12.25
CA PRO A 86 -10.53 2.62 13.67
C PRO A 86 -11.71 2.71 14.63
N ILE A 87 -12.65 3.61 14.34
CA ILE A 87 -13.76 3.96 15.21
C ILE A 87 -14.75 2.80 15.29
N VAL A 88 -15.11 2.26 14.14
CA VAL A 88 -16.01 1.09 14.06
C VAL A 88 -15.34 -0.13 14.70
N GLY A 89 -14.05 -0.35 14.45
CA GLY A 89 -13.27 -1.42 15.08
C GLY A 89 -13.33 -1.36 16.61
N MET A 90 -13.11 -0.18 17.20
CA MET A 90 -13.20 0.00 18.66
C MET A 90 -14.61 -0.24 19.22
N ILE A 91 -15.65 0.17 18.49
CA ILE A 91 -17.04 -0.10 18.89
C ILE A 91 -17.32 -1.61 18.88
N LEU A 92 -16.90 -2.30 17.81
CA LEU A 92 -17.10 -3.74 17.68
C LEU A 92 -16.35 -4.51 18.77
N THR A 93 -15.08 -4.20 19.05
CA THR A 93 -14.34 -4.89 20.12
C THR A 93 -14.99 -4.70 21.49
N ARG A 94 -15.59 -3.53 21.75
CA ARG A 94 -16.32 -3.26 22.99
C ARG A 94 -17.65 -4.00 23.08
N LEU A 95 -18.40 -4.09 21.98
CA LEU A 95 -19.71 -4.77 21.94
C LEU A 95 -19.60 -6.29 22.09
N TYR A 96 -18.53 -6.89 21.57
CA TYR A 96 -18.33 -8.34 21.61
C TYR A 96 -17.52 -8.82 22.82
N GLU A 97 -17.26 -7.93 23.80
CA GLU A 97 -16.44 -8.21 24.99
C GLU A 97 -15.15 -8.96 24.65
N VAL A 98 -14.55 -8.67 23.49
CA VAL A 98 -13.34 -9.34 23.04
C VAL A 98 -12.22 -8.87 23.96
N GLN A 99 -11.92 -9.70 24.95
CA GLN A 99 -10.91 -9.52 25.99
C GLN A 99 -9.52 -9.52 25.34
N SER A 100 -9.22 -8.46 24.61
CA SER A 100 -8.02 -8.27 23.83
C SER A 100 -7.30 -7.04 24.35
N GLN A 101 -5.97 -7.04 24.26
CA GLN A 101 -5.10 -5.90 24.58
C GLN A 101 -5.46 -4.62 23.78
N LEU A 102 -6.38 -4.71 22.80
CA LEU A 102 -6.96 -3.58 22.06
C LEU A 102 -7.88 -2.69 22.92
N THR A 103 -8.44 -3.19 24.03
CA THR A 103 -9.27 -2.37 24.94
C THR A 103 -8.46 -1.48 25.88
N GLU A 104 -7.13 -1.66 25.93
CA GLU A 104 -6.22 -0.86 26.77
C GLU A 104 -5.31 0.07 25.93
N LEU A 105 -5.75 0.47 24.73
CA LEU A 105 -5.01 1.45 23.95
C LEU A 105 -5.02 2.82 24.64
N SER A 106 -3.84 3.39 24.80
CA SER A 106 -3.69 4.77 25.26
C SER A 106 -4.29 5.75 24.24
N VAL A 107 -4.69 6.94 24.70
CA VAL A 107 -5.20 8.02 23.83
C VAL A 107 -4.23 8.31 22.67
N PHE A 108 -2.93 8.32 22.95
CA PHE A 108 -1.91 8.52 21.93
C PHE A 108 -1.92 7.43 20.85
N GLN A 109 -2.05 6.16 21.22
CA GLN A 109 -2.13 5.05 20.27
C GLN A 109 -3.41 5.10 19.43
N ILE A 110 -4.54 5.48 20.02
CA ILE A 110 -5.81 5.67 19.29
C ILE A 110 -5.65 6.77 18.24
N LEU A 111 -5.06 7.91 18.62
CA LEU A 111 -4.79 9.02 17.70
C LEU A 111 -3.85 8.58 16.58
N LEU A 112 -2.80 7.82 16.89
CA LEU A 112 -1.86 7.31 15.90
C LEU A 112 -2.55 6.34 14.92
N LEU A 113 -3.47 5.50 15.40
CA LEU A 113 -4.22 4.58 14.56
C LEU A 113 -5.20 5.30 13.63
N ILE A 114 -5.84 6.38 14.10
CA ILE A 114 -6.72 7.22 13.26
C ILE A 114 -5.91 8.01 12.23
N VAL A 115 -4.89 8.75 12.67
CA VAL A 115 -4.07 9.59 11.77
C VAL A 115 -3.31 8.71 10.78
N GLY A 116 -2.71 7.62 11.25
CA GLY A 116 -2.05 6.62 10.40
C GLY A 116 -3.03 5.97 9.42
N GLY A 117 -4.22 5.59 9.88
CA GLY A 117 -5.28 5.06 9.02
C GLY A 117 -5.67 6.01 7.89
N ILE A 118 -5.87 7.29 8.21
CA ILE A 118 -6.17 8.34 7.22
C ILE A 118 -5.04 8.43 6.18
N LEU A 119 -3.80 8.63 6.64
CA LEU A 119 -2.65 8.85 5.74
C LEU A 119 -2.36 7.64 4.86
N LEU A 120 -2.41 6.44 5.42
CA LEU A 120 -2.10 5.20 4.69
C LEU A 120 -3.21 4.85 3.69
N THR A 121 -4.48 5.06 4.05
CA THR A 121 -5.60 4.83 3.12
C THR A 121 -5.58 5.87 2.00
N GLN A 122 -5.25 7.13 2.28
CA GLN A 122 -5.05 8.15 1.25
C GLN A 122 -3.90 7.80 0.29
N LEU A 123 -2.75 7.36 0.83
CA LEU A 123 -1.63 6.90 0.02
C LEU A 123 -2.07 5.75 -0.89
N GLY A 124 -2.82 4.79 -0.34
CA GLY A 124 -3.41 3.71 -1.11
C GLY A 124 -4.35 4.19 -2.22
N GLY A 125 -5.26 5.11 -1.89
CA GLY A 125 -6.20 5.69 -2.85
C GLY A 125 -5.50 6.36 -4.02
N TRP A 126 -4.49 7.18 -3.73
CA TRP A 126 -3.66 7.82 -4.76
C TRP A 126 -2.93 6.79 -5.63
N ILE A 127 -2.33 5.76 -5.03
CA ILE A 127 -1.69 4.66 -5.77
C ILE A 127 -2.71 3.92 -6.67
N GLY A 128 -3.93 3.68 -6.17
CA GLY A 128 -5.00 3.02 -6.92
C GLY A 128 -5.44 3.81 -8.16
N GLU A 129 -5.63 5.13 -8.01
CA GLU A 129 -5.97 6.02 -9.11
C GLU A 129 -4.85 6.09 -10.16
N GLU A 130 -3.59 6.21 -9.70
CA GLU A 130 -2.45 6.32 -10.61
C GLU A 130 -2.28 5.06 -11.46
N MET A 131 -2.58 3.87 -10.92
CA MET A 131 -2.49 2.61 -11.66
C MET A 131 -3.56 2.46 -12.77
N GLU A 132 -4.67 3.19 -12.70
CA GLU A 132 -5.72 3.17 -13.72
C GLU A 132 -5.37 4.04 -14.93
N GLY A 133 -4.66 5.15 -14.71
CA GLY A 133 -4.25 6.07 -15.76
C GLY A 133 -3.13 5.52 -16.66
N PHE A 134 -3.25 5.75 -17.98
CA PHE A 134 -2.11 5.68 -18.90
C PHE A 134 -1.63 7.11 -19.17
N ASN A 135 -0.43 7.42 -18.67
CA ASN A 135 0.18 8.73 -18.86
C ASN A 135 0.87 8.79 -20.24
N GLN A 136 0.88 9.98 -20.84
CA GLN A 136 1.58 10.18 -22.13
C GLN A 136 3.09 10.03 -21.95
N PRO A 137 3.82 9.46 -22.93
CA PRO A 137 5.26 9.25 -22.86
C PRO A 137 6.03 10.56 -22.61
N THR A 138 6.95 10.54 -21.64
CA THR A 138 7.78 11.68 -21.27
C THR A 138 9.26 11.27 -21.20
N LYS A 139 10.18 12.20 -21.47
CA LYS A 139 11.63 11.92 -21.35
C LYS A 139 12.19 12.16 -19.94
N PHE A 140 11.36 12.60 -19.00
CA PHE A 140 11.78 12.96 -17.64
C PHE A 140 11.46 11.83 -16.67
N ILE A 141 12.25 11.75 -15.59
CA ILE A 141 12.02 10.80 -14.51
C ILE A 141 10.73 11.16 -13.78
N GLN A 142 9.82 10.20 -13.69
CA GLN A 142 8.55 10.30 -13.00
C GLN A 142 8.67 9.70 -11.59
N TRP A 143 8.97 10.56 -10.61
CA TRP A 143 9.16 10.15 -9.21
C TRP A 143 7.94 9.44 -8.60
N HIS A 144 6.73 9.78 -9.05
CA HIS A 144 5.52 9.15 -8.55
C HIS A 144 5.50 7.64 -8.87
N TRP A 145 5.95 7.22 -10.05
CA TRP A 145 6.03 5.80 -10.41
C TRP A 145 7.05 5.03 -9.60
N ILE A 146 8.17 5.66 -9.26
CA ILE A 146 9.17 5.08 -8.35
C ILE A 146 8.52 4.80 -6.99
N ILE A 147 7.74 5.76 -6.46
CA ILE A 147 7.04 5.61 -5.17
C ILE A 147 5.99 4.50 -5.26
N VAL A 148 5.10 4.53 -6.26
CA VAL A 148 4.04 3.53 -6.48
C VAL A 148 4.66 2.13 -6.54
N ALA A 149 5.64 1.94 -7.42
CA ALA A 149 6.33 0.67 -7.61
C ALA A 149 6.98 0.17 -6.32
N SER A 150 7.65 1.07 -5.58
CA SER A 150 8.35 0.70 -4.34
C SER A 150 7.38 0.30 -3.22
N VAL A 151 6.25 1.01 -3.09
CA VAL A 151 5.21 0.68 -2.11
C VAL A 151 4.55 -0.65 -2.45
N VAL A 152 4.20 -0.88 -3.72
CA VAL A 152 3.61 -2.15 -4.18
C VAL A 152 4.59 -3.31 -3.97
N GLY A 153 5.86 -3.14 -4.33
CA GLY A 153 6.92 -4.13 -4.10
C GLY A 153 7.08 -4.45 -2.62
N PHE A 154 7.16 -3.44 -1.76
CA PHE A 154 7.24 -3.62 -0.31
C PHE A 154 6.02 -4.36 0.26
N MET A 155 4.80 -3.95 -0.12
CA MET A 155 3.56 -4.60 0.27
C MET A 155 3.54 -6.07 -0.13
N LEU A 156 3.92 -6.36 -1.38
CA LEU A 156 3.97 -7.71 -1.89
C LEU A 156 4.96 -8.56 -1.09
N ASN A 157 6.14 -8.03 -0.75
CA ASN A 157 7.09 -8.74 0.10
C ASN A 157 6.49 -9.09 1.45
N CYS A 158 5.89 -8.10 2.13
CA CYS A 158 5.31 -8.30 3.44
C CYS A 158 4.16 -9.30 3.41
N PHE A 159 3.27 -9.24 2.41
CA PHE A 159 2.20 -10.23 2.27
C PHE A 159 2.74 -11.62 1.96
N ILE A 160 3.72 -11.76 1.06
CA ILE A 160 4.33 -13.06 0.77
C ILE A 160 4.97 -13.64 2.04
N LEU A 161 5.77 -12.85 2.76
CA LEU A 161 6.38 -13.29 4.02
C LEU A 161 5.33 -13.68 5.06
N PHE A 162 4.26 -12.89 5.17
CA PHE A 162 3.13 -13.15 6.05
C PHE A 162 2.46 -14.49 5.71
N PHE A 163 2.07 -14.71 4.46
CA PHE A 163 1.41 -15.94 4.04
C PHE A 163 2.33 -17.16 4.10
N VAL A 164 3.59 -17.04 3.70
CA VAL A 164 4.54 -18.16 3.70
C VAL A 164 4.84 -18.60 5.13
N SER A 165 4.98 -17.67 6.06
CA SER A 165 5.16 -18.02 7.48
C SER A 165 3.94 -18.70 8.11
N LEU A 166 2.75 -18.65 7.49
CA LEU A 166 1.61 -19.49 7.90
C LEU A 166 1.84 -20.98 7.59
N PHE A 167 2.56 -21.29 6.51
CA PHE A 167 2.70 -22.65 5.96
C PHE A 167 4.09 -23.27 6.15
N PHE A 168 5.16 -22.46 6.25
CA PHE A 168 6.54 -22.93 6.27
C PHE A 168 7.35 -22.35 7.43
N TYR A 169 8.08 -23.23 8.15
CA TYR A 169 8.89 -22.87 9.32
C TYR A 169 10.36 -22.48 9.02
N LYS A 170 10.81 -22.48 7.75
CA LYS A 170 12.22 -22.28 7.40
C LYS A 170 12.48 -20.90 6.79
N LEU A 171 13.63 -20.29 7.13
CA LEU A 171 14.08 -18.94 6.70
C LEU A 171 14.67 -18.85 5.28
N ILE A 172 15.09 -19.97 4.68
CA ILE A 172 15.68 -20.02 3.32
C ILE A 172 14.82 -19.34 2.20
N PRO A 173 13.47 -19.31 2.27
CA PRO A 173 12.64 -18.62 1.27
C PRO A 173 12.71 -17.08 1.28
N ILE A 174 13.22 -16.45 2.35
CA ILE A 174 13.10 -14.99 2.54
C ILE A 174 13.85 -14.21 1.45
N ALA A 175 15.04 -14.64 1.07
CA ALA A 175 15.83 -13.97 0.03
C ALA A 175 15.19 -14.09 -1.37
N LEU A 176 14.57 -15.24 -1.67
CA LEU A 176 13.85 -15.45 -2.93
C LEU A 176 12.60 -14.57 -3.01
N PHE A 177 11.84 -14.46 -1.92
CA PHE A 177 10.66 -13.59 -1.89
C PHE A 177 11.02 -12.11 -1.96
N LEU A 178 12.12 -11.74 -1.30
CA LEU A 178 12.65 -10.39 -1.41
C LEU A 178 13.06 -10.08 -2.85
N ALA A 179 13.73 -11.00 -3.55
CA ALA A 179 14.04 -10.84 -4.98
C ALA A 179 12.75 -10.73 -5.84
N LEU A 180 11.75 -11.58 -5.60
CA LEU A 180 10.47 -11.53 -6.32
C LEU A 180 9.74 -10.20 -6.11
N SER A 181 9.76 -9.67 -4.89
CA SER A 181 9.11 -8.40 -4.57
C SER A 181 9.76 -7.21 -5.27
N VAL A 182 11.09 -7.23 -5.39
CA VAL A 182 11.88 -6.23 -6.12
C VAL A 182 11.63 -6.34 -7.62
N ILE A 183 11.59 -7.56 -8.17
CA ILE A 183 11.24 -7.78 -9.58
C ILE A 183 9.83 -7.25 -9.84
N ALA A 184 8.87 -7.51 -8.95
CA ALA A 184 7.51 -6.99 -9.08
C ALA A 184 7.46 -5.46 -9.04
N SER A 185 8.22 -4.81 -8.15
CA SER A 185 8.40 -3.35 -8.18
C SER A 185 8.91 -2.89 -9.55
N GLY A 186 9.94 -3.55 -10.07
CA GLY A 186 10.46 -3.26 -11.41
C GLY A 186 9.41 -3.42 -12.51
N ILE A 187 8.60 -4.49 -12.46
CA ILE A 187 7.52 -4.73 -13.42
C ILE A 187 6.48 -3.61 -13.36
N VAL A 188 6.07 -3.19 -12.16
CA VAL A 188 5.06 -2.11 -11.99
C VAL A 188 5.58 -0.79 -12.57
N ALA A 189 6.82 -0.41 -12.25
CA ALA A 189 7.45 0.77 -12.84
C ALA A 189 7.60 0.63 -14.37
N GLY A 190 8.01 -0.55 -14.83
CA GLY A 190 8.28 -0.85 -16.24
C GLY A 190 7.04 -0.86 -17.13
N TYR A 191 5.93 -1.33 -16.59
CA TYR A 191 4.68 -1.52 -17.31
C TYR A 191 3.85 -0.25 -17.42
N LYS A 192 3.91 0.61 -16.40
CA LYS A 192 3.06 1.80 -16.31
C LYS A 192 3.79 3.13 -16.48
N SER A 193 5.10 3.17 -16.26
CA SER A 193 5.80 4.45 -16.34
C SER A 193 5.96 4.92 -17.79
N PRO A 194 5.54 6.16 -18.11
CA PRO A 194 5.80 6.79 -19.40
C PRO A 194 7.20 7.40 -19.51
N GLY A 195 7.99 7.36 -18.43
CA GLY A 195 9.22 8.12 -18.25
C GLY A 195 10.49 7.43 -18.74
N ASN A 196 11.60 7.68 -18.05
CA ASN A 196 12.84 6.93 -18.29
C ASN A 196 12.79 5.61 -17.52
N THR A 197 12.13 4.63 -18.14
CA THR A 197 11.73 3.37 -17.54
C THR A 197 12.90 2.59 -16.94
N GLU A 198 14.04 2.51 -17.64
CA GLU A 198 15.24 1.81 -17.13
C GLU A 198 15.69 2.40 -15.77
N LEU A 199 15.83 3.72 -15.71
CA LEU A 199 16.34 4.39 -14.51
C LEU A 199 15.32 4.32 -13.36
N GLU A 200 14.03 4.51 -13.66
CA GLU A 200 12.95 4.44 -12.68
C GLU A 200 12.81 3.03 -12.07
N CYS A 201 12.92 1.98 -12.88
CA CYS A 201 12.86 0.60 -12.42
C CYS A 201 14.04 0.26 -11.49
N GLY A 202 15.25 0.71 -11.83
CA GLY A 202 16.44 0.53 -11.00
C GLY A 202 16.34 1.26 -9.65
N ILE A 203 15.85 2.51 -9.65
CA ILE A 203 15.64 3.25 -8.41
C ILE A 203 14.52 2.61 -7.58
N ALA A 204 13.39 2.23 -8.19
CA ALA A 204 12.27 1.61 -7.48
C ALA A 204 12.69 0.29 -6.79
N GLY A 205 13.48 -0.55 -7.48
CA GLY A 205 14.03 -1.76 -6.87
C GLY A 205 14.95 -1.46 -5.68
N THR A 206 15.80 -0.44 -5.78
CA THR A 206 16.69 -0.01 -4.70
C THR A 206 15.91 0.54 -3.49
N VAL A 207 14.90 1.38 -3.74
CA VAL A 207 14.03 1.94 -2.69
C VAL A 207 13.19 0.85 -2.02
N THR A 208 12.73 -0.15 -2.77
CA THR A 208 12.06 -1.34 -2.22
C THR A 208 12.95 -2.08 -1.23
N ILE A 209 14.24 -2.28 -1.55
CA ILE A 209 15.20 -2.87 -0.61
C ILE A 209 15.35 -2.02 0.65
N LEU A 210 15.41 -0.69 0.49
CA LEU A 210 15.52 0.22 1.63
C LEU A 210 14.32 0.09 2.57
N PHE A 211 13.09 0.07 2.04
CA PHE A 211 11.89 -0.16 2.87
C PHE A 211 11.93 -1.51 3.59
N ASN A 212 12.35 -2.57 2.89
CA ASN A 212 12.51 -3.88 3.51
C ASN A 212 13.59 -3.89 4.60
N TYR A 213 14.72 -3.21 4.40
CA TYR A 213 15.75 -3.05 5.42
C TYR A 213 15.22 -2.31 6.65
N LEU A 214 14.52 -1.19 6.45
CA LEU A 214 13.91 -0.43 7.56
C LEU A 214 12.92 -1.30 8.32
N PHE A 215 12.11 -2.11 7.63
CA PHE A 215 11.21 -3.06 8.26
C PHE A 215 11.94 -4.15 9.05
N LEU A 216 12.99 -4.75 8.49
CA LEU A 216 13.78 -5.77 9.20
C LEU A 216 14.46 -5.20 10.44
N LYS A 217 15.08 -4.00 10.32
CA LYS A 217 15.79 -3.34 11.42
C LYS A 217 14.87 -2.82 12.50
N PHE A 218 13.90 -1.99 12.15
CA PHE A 218 13.04 -1.31 13.12
C PHE A 218 11.80 -2.11 13.49
N GLY A 219 11.36 -3.01 12.61
CA GLY A 219 10.16 -3.81 12.83
C GLY A 219 10.44 -5.15 13.51
N LEU A 220 11.52 -5.84 13.11
CA LEU A 220 11.84 -7.18 13.61
C LEU A 220 13.12 -7.22 14.47
N ASP A 221 13.78 -6.08 14.68
CA ASP A 221 15.05 -5.96 15.41
C ASP A 221 16.16 -6.87 14.83
N ILE A 222 16.16 -7.04 13.51
CA ILE A 222 17.14 -7.84 12.78
C ILE A 222 18.25 -6.91 12.29
N GLU A 223 19.44 -7.06 12.87
CA GLU A 223 20.63 -6.36 12.41
C GLU A 223 21.19 -6.99 11.12
N ILE A 224 21.31 -6.18 10.08
CA ILE A 224 21.94 -6.58 8.81
C ILE A 224 23.29 -5.86 8.72
N PRO A 225 24.40 -6.59 8.48
CA PRO A 225 25.70 -5.98 8.29
C PRO A 225 25.69 -4.97 7.12
N VAL A 226 26.35 -3.83 7.30
CA VAL A 226 26.38 -2.74 6.29
C VAL A 226 26.83 -3.25 4.91
N PHE A 227 27.82 -4.15 4.87
CA PHE A 227 28.28 -4.76 3.62
C PHE A 227 27.18 -5.56 2.91
N VAL A 228 26.38 -6.32 3.66
CA VAL A 228 25.24 -7.09 3.12
C VAL A 228 24.16 -6.14 2.61
N LEU A 229 23.90 -5.03 3.32
CA LEU A 229 22.98 -3.99 2.88
C LEU A 229 23.43 -3.35 1.56
N LEU A 230 24.72 -3.01 1.41
CA LEU A 230 25.24 -2.45 0.16
C LEU A 230 25.07 -3.41 -1.02
N ILE A 231 25.38 -4.69 -0.82
CA ILE A 231 25.14 -5.72 -1.84
C ILE A 231 23.64 -5.83 -2.17
N ALA A 232 22.77 -5.81 -1.14
CA ALA A 232 21.33 -5.89 -1.34
C ALA A 232 20.78 -4.67 -2.10
N LEU A 233 21.29 -3.46 -1.85
CA LEU A 233 20.89 -2.25 -2.57
C LEU A 233 21.28 -2.32 -4.05
N ILE A 234 22.52 -2.72 -4.35
CA ILE A 234 23.00 -2.92 -5.73
C ILE A 234 22.20 -4.02 -6.42
N GLY A 235 22.03 -5.17 -5.74
CA GLY A 235 21.21 -6.27 -6.23
C GLY A 235 19.77 -5.85 -6.47
N GLY A 236 19.22 -5.00 -5.60
CA GLY A 236 17.90 -4.40 -5.73
C GLY A 236 17.74 -3.61 -7.02
N GLY A 237 18.72 -2.77 -7.36
CA GLY A 237 18.76 -2.07 -8.63
C GLY A 237 18.80 -3.01 -9.83
N ILE A 238 19.65 -4.05 -9.79
CA ILE A 238 19.77 -5.02 -10.89
C ILE A 238 18.46 -5.81 -11.08
N PHE A 239 17.87 -6.33 -10.01
CA PHE A 239 16.59 -7.06 -10.09
C PHE A 239 15.44 -6.14 -10.48
N GLY A 240 15.47 -4.87 -10.06
CA GLY A 240 14.53 -3.84 -10.49
C GLY A 240 14.60 -3.60 -12.00
N LEU A 241 15.80 -3.46 -12.56
CA LEU A 241 16.02 -3.35 -14.01
C LEU A 241 15.49 -4.58 -14.77
N PHE A 242 15.76 -5.78 -14.25
CA PHE A 242 15.24 -7.01 -14.84
C PHE A 242 13.70 -7.03 -14.84
N GLY A 243 13.07 -6.64 -13.72
CA GLY A 243 11.62 -6.46 -13.65
C GLY A 243 11.10 -5.42 -14.64
N GLY A 244 11.80 -4.29 -14.77
CA GLY A 244 11.48 -3.22 -15.71
C GLY A 244 11.45 -3.69 -17.15
N TRP A 245 12.48 -4.42 -17.57
CA TRP A 245 12.55 -5.03 -18.90
C TRP A 245 11.37 -5.96 -19.18
N VAL A 246 10.94 -6.76 -18.18
CA VAL A 246 9.74 -7.59 -18.31
C VAL A 246 8.48 -6.73 -18.44
N GLY A 247 8.35 -5.68 -17.62
CA GLY A 247 7.23 -4.74 -17.64
C GLY A 247 7.05 -4.06 -19.01
N GLU A 248 8.12 -3.54 -19.59
CA GLU A 248 8.10 -2.93 -20.93
C GLU A 248 7.65 -3.91 -22.02
N LYS A 249 8.07 -5.18 -21.92
CA LYS A 249 7.66 -6.21 -22.87
C LYS A 249 6.18 -6.55 -22.76
N ILE A 250 5.59 -6.44 -21.58
CA ILE A 250 4.15 -6.60 -21.38
C ILE A 250 3.41 -5.42 -22.01
N GLN A 251 3.86 -4.19 -21.73
CA GLN A 251 3.28 -2.96 -22.28
C GLN A 251 3.27 -2.98 -23.82
N GLN A 252 4.42 -3.28 -24.44
CA GLN A 252 4.55 -3.36 -25.91
C GLN A 252 3.56 -4.36 -26.53
N LYS A 253 3.29 -5.49 -25.88
CA LYS A 253 2.33 -6.49 -26.36
C LYS A 253 0.89 -6.00 -26.27
N GLU A 254 0.53 -5.25 -25.23
CA GLU A 254 -0.81 -4.70 -25.08
C GLU A 254 -1.09 -3.59 -26.08
N GLU A 255 -0.12 -2.70 -26.31
CA GLU A 255 -0.21 -1.66 -27.34
C GLU A 255 -0.36 -2.26 -28.74
N LEU A 256 0.33 -3.37 -29.03
CA LEU A 256 0.18 -4.09 -30.31
C LEU A 256 -1.21 -4.70 -30.46
N LYS A 257 -1.73 -5.36 -29.41
CA LYS A 257 -3.09 -5.93 -29.43
C LYS A 257 -4.18 -4.87 -29.61
N GLN A 258 -4.03 -3.71 -28.97
CA GLN A 258 -4.99 -2.61 -29.14
C GLN A 258 -4.99 -2.10 -30.58
N LYS A 259 -3.82 -1.93 -31.20
CA LYS A 259 -3.71 -1.54 -32.61
C LYS A 259 -4.31 -2.55 -33.58
N GLU A 260 -4.19 -3.85 -33.30
CA GLU A 260 -4.82 -4.92 -34.11
C GLU A 260 -6.35 -4.95 -33.97
N LEU A 261 -6.90 -4.55 -32.81
CA LEU A 261 -8.35 -4.48 -32.59
C LEU A 261 -8.99 -3.23 -33.23
N GLU A 262 -8.20 -2.18 -33.42
CA GLU A 262 -8.62 -0.92 -34.06
C GLU A 262 -8.47 -0.92 -35.59
N SER A 263 -7.79 -1.93 -36.17
CA SER A 263 -7.57 -2.10 -37.62
C SER A 263 -8.53 -3.08 -38.27
#